data_AF-A0A959NHI4-F1
#
_entry.id   AF-A0A959NHI4-F1
#
_cell.length_a   1.000
_cell.length_b   1.000
_cell.length_c   1.000
_cell.angle_alpha   90.00
_cell.angle_beta   90.00
_cell.angle_gamma   90.00
#
_symmetry.space_group_name_H-M   'P 1'
#
loop_
_entity.id
_entity.type
_entity.pdbx_description
1 polymer ?
#
loop_
_entity_poly.entity_id
_entity_poly.type
_entity_poly.pdbx_seq_one_letter_code
_entity_poly.pdbx_strand_id
1 'polypeptide(L)'
;MISRRNIRVKVMQTIYTSLTLDEEQKKDKAQKRLHEHFEQSKILLVYLLYFLAEVVRYAATDARQKAAKHLPTAEDLNTNTKIAGNLILVKLQQDEALAKQYKDNKPELIIDK
;
A
#
# COMPACT_ATOMS: atom_id res chain seq x y z
N MET A 1 -6.67 2.87 -7.30
CA MET A 1 -8.07 2.75 -7.75
C MET A 1 -8.13 2.08 -9.11
N ILE A 2 -8.99 1.07 -9.25
CA ILE A 2 -9.25 0.43 -10.54
C ILE A 2 -10.35 1.21 -11.24
N SER A 3 -10.00 1.96 -12.29
CA SER A 3 -10.99 2.66 -13.13
C SER A 3 -11.64 1.70 -14.12
N ARG A 4 -12.84 2.03 -14.63
CA ARG A 4 -13.50 1.28 -15.73
C ARG A 4 -12.60 1.13 -16.97
N ARG A 5 -11.70 2.09 -17.19
CA ARG A 5 -10.71 2.02 -18.28
C ARG A 5 -9.67 0.94 -17.98
N ASN A 6 -9.11 0.93 -16.76
CA ASN A 6 -8.12 -0.07 -16.35
C ASN A 6 -8.69 -1.49 -16.40
N ILE A 7 -9.95 -1.68 -15.99
CA ILE A 7 -10.63 -2.99 -16.09
C ILE A 7 -10.69 -3.45 -17.55
N ARG A 8 -11.17 -2.60 -18.46
CA ARG A 8 -11.28 -2.95 -19.89
C ARG A 8 -9.93 -3.33 -20.49
N VAL A 9 -8.88 -2.57 -20.18
CA VAL A 9 -7.52 -2.89 -20.64
C VAL A 9 -7.06 -4.23 -20.07
N LYS A 10 -7.25 -4.49 -18.77
CA LYS A 10 -6.81 -5.74 -18.14
C LYS A 10 -7.58 -6.95 -18.66
N VAL A 11 -8.89 -6.81 -18.88
CA VAL A 11 -9.72 -7.84 -19.51
C VAL A 11 -9.22 -8.16 -20.92
N MET A 12 -8.97 -7.13 -21.75
CA MET A 12 -8.44 -7.34 -23.10
C MET A 12 -7.06 -8.02 -23.08
N GLN A 13 -6.17 -7.62 -22.17
CA GLN A 13 -4.87 -8.27 -21.99
C GLN A 13 -5.02 -9.75 -21.62
N THR A 14 -5.90 -10.08 -20.67
CA THR A 14 -6.14 -11.48 -20.28
C THR A 14 -6.72 -12.30 -21.43
N ILE A 15 -7.70 -11.75 -22.17
CA ILE A 15 -8.27 -12.41 -23.35
C ILE A 15 -7.19 -12.67 -24.40
N TYR A 16 -6.37 -11.66 -24.71
CA TYR A 16 -5.28 -11.79 -25.67
C TYR A 16 -4.29 -12.90 -25.27
N THR A 17 -3.80 -12.87 -24.02
CA THR A 17 -2.88 -13.89 -23.51
C THR A 17 -3.49 -15.29 -23.55
N SER A 18 -4.78 -15.44 -23.22
CA SER A 18 -5.48 -16.72 -23.28
C SER A 18 -5.71 -17.23 -24.70
N LEU A 19 -5.83 -16.34 -25.69
CA LEU A 19 -5.94 -16.72 -27.10
C LEU A 19 -4.58 -17.16 -27.66
N THR A 20 -3.49 -16.49 -27.27
CA THR A 20 -2.13 -16.79 -27.74
C THR A 20 -1.47 -18.04 -27.13
N LEU A 21 -1.97 -18.51 -25.98
CA LEU A 21 -1.47 -19.72 -25.33
C LEU A 21 -2.34 -20.91 -25.78
N ASP A 22 -1.78 -21.84 -26.56
CA ASP A 22 -2.47 -23.01 -27.14
C ASP A 22 -2.63 -24.18 -26.18
N GLU A 23 -3.29 -23.94 -25.05
CA GLU A 23 -3.56 -24.98 -24.04
C GLU A 23 -5.07 -25.14 -23.85
N GLU A 24 -5.61 -26.34 -24.06
CA GLU A 24 -7.04 -26.71 -24.07
C GLU A 24 -7.86 -26.36 -22.79
N GLN A 25 -7.24 -25.74 -21.77
CA GLN A 25 -7.86 -25.34 -20.50
C GLN A 25 -8.10 -23.82 -20.40
N LYS A 26 -8.58 -23.19 -21.49
CA LYS A 26 -8.49 -21.73 -21.75
C LYS A 26 -9.35 -20.79 -20.88
N LYS A 27 -10.52 -21.21 -20.35
CA LYS A 27 -11.47 -20.27 -19.70
C LYS A 27 -11.28 -20.11 -18.19
N ASP A 28 -11.29 -21.19 -17.42
CA ASP A 28 -11.15 -21.11 -15.95
C ASP A 28 -9.80 -20.53 -15.51
N LYS A 29 -8.71 -20.87 -16.21
CA LYS A 29 -7.38 -20.29 -15.94
C LYS A 29 -7.33 -18.79 -16.24
N ALA A 30 -8.05 -18.31 -17.25
CA ALA A 30 -8.10 -16.90 -17.61
C ALA A 30 -8.82 -16.08 -16.55
N GLN A 31 -9.98 -16.56 -16.08
CA GLN A 31 -10.74 -15.91 -15.02
C GLN A 31 -9.95 -15.83 -13.72
N LYS A 32 -9.26 -16.93 -13.36
CA LYS A 32 -8.40 -16.96 -12.17
C LYS A 32 -7.27 -15.93 -12.27
N ARG A 33 -6.56 -15.86 -13.40
CA ARG A 33 -5.51 -14.85 -13.64
C ARG A 33 -6.01 -13.41 -13.56
N LEU A 34 -7.19 -13.14 -14.13
CA LEU A 34 -7.79 -11.81 -14.04
C LEU A 34 -8.12 -11.45 -12.59
N HIS A 35 -8.66 -12.39 -11.83
CA HIS A 35 -8.94 -12.20 -10.41
C HIS A 35 -7.65 -11.95 -9.61
N GLU A 36 -6.59 -12.72 -9.84
CA GLU A 36 -5.28 -12.52 -9.22
C GLU A 36 -4.74 -11.10 -9.47
N HIS A 37 -4.89 -10.55 -10.68
CA HIS A 37 -4.47 -9.18 -10.96
C HIS A 37 -5.25 -8.11 -10.17
N PHE A 38 -6.54 -8.34 -9.93
CA PHE A 38 -7.35 -7.46 -9.11
C PHE A 38 -6.97 -7.58 -7.63
N GLU A 39 -6.72 -8.79 -7.15
CA GLU A 39 -6.24 -9.02 -5.79
C GLU A 39 -4.87 -8.39 -5.55
N GLN A 40 -3.92 -8.52 -6.49
CA GLN A 40 -2.63 -7.82 -6.43
C GLN A 40 -2.78 -6.30 -6.32
N SER A 41 -3.73 -5.72 -7.07
CA SER A 41 -4.00 -4.28 -7.02
C SER A 41 -4.58 -3.86 -5.66
N LYS A 42 -5.43 -4.71 -5.06
CA LYS A 42 -5.98 -4.50 -3.71
C LYS A 42 -4.87 -4.57 -2.66
N ILE A 43 -4.03 -5.60 -2.71
CA ILE A 43 -2.89 -5.79 -1.79
C ILE A 43 -1.95 -4.59 -1.88
N LEU A 44 -1.64 -4.11 -3.10
CA LEU A 44 -0.81 -2.93 -3.29
C LEU A 44 -1.42 -1.68 -2.63
N LEU A 45 -2.73 -1.49 -2.74
CA LEU A 45 -3.40 -0.37 -2.07
C LEU A 45 -3.25 -0.47 -0.54
N VAL A 46 -3.49 -1.65 0.03
CA VAL A 46 -3.33 -1.88 1.48
C VAL A 46 -1.89 -1.61 1.91
N TYR A 47 -0.91 -2.08 1.14
CA TYR A 47 0.51 -1.80 1.38
C TYR A 47 0.82 -0.29 1.36
N LEU A 48 0.33 0.45 0.36
CA LEU A 48 0.58 1.89 0.27
C LEU A 48 -0.02 2.67 1.45
N LEU A 49 -1.21 2.27 1.92
CA LEU A 49 -1.83 2.87 3.11
C LEU A 49 -1.04 2.56 4.38
N TYR A 50 -0.56 1.32 4.51
CA TYR A 50 0.29 0.90 5.62
C TYR A 50 1.64 1.65 5.62
N PHE A 51 2.31 1.72 4.46
CA PHE A 51 3.56 2.44 4.29
C PHE A 51 3.41 3.92 4.66
N LEU A 52 2.32 4.55 4.24
CA LEU A 52 2.03 5.93 4.62
C LEU A 52 1.90 6.10 6.14
N ALA A 53 1.26 5.16 6.83
CA ALA A 53 1.17 5.17 8.29
C ALA A 53 2.55 5.01 8.95
N GLU A 54 3.43 4.18 8.40
CA GLU A 54 4.80 4.03 8.90
C GLU A 54 5.66 5.28 8.68
N VAL A 55 5.55 5.96 7.52
CA VAL A 55 6.21 7.26 7.29
C VAL A 55 5.79 8.29 8.35
N VAL A 56 4.51 8.30 8.71
CA VAL A 56 3.99 9.19 9.76
C VAL A 56 4.58 8.88 11.13
N ARG A 57 4.67 7.59 11.50
CA ARG A 57 5.32 7.17 12.76
C ARG A 57 6.81 7.48 12.76
N TYR A 58 7.46 7.31 11.61
CA TYR A 58 8.87 7.62 11.46
C TYR A 58 9.15 9.11 11.65
N ALA A 59 8.28 10.02 11.19
CA ALA A 59 8.44 11.45 11.41
C ALA A 59 8.57 11.83 12.90
N ALA A 60 7.84 11.15 13.79
CA ALA A 60 7.97 11.36 15.23
C ALA A 60 9.29 10.77 15.78
N THR A 61 9.71 9.62 15.25
CA THR A 61 10.98 8.97 15.61
C THR A 61 12.18 9.81 15.20
N ASP A 62 12.18 10.32 13.97
CA ASP A 62 13.21 11.21 13.41
C ASP A 62 13.36 12.49 14.24
N ALA A 63 12.26 13.14 14.58
CA ALA A 63 12.27 14.31 15.45
C ALA A 63 12.90 14.00 16.83
N ARG A 64 12.54 12.85 17.42
CA ARG A 64 13.12 12.41 18.69
C ARG A 64 14.62 12.13 18.57
N GLN A 65 15.06 11.49 17.48
CA GLN A 65 16.48 11.18 17.25
C GLN A 65 17.31 12.46 17.04
N LYS A 66 16.78 13.44 16.29
CA LYS A 66 17.44 14.74 16.08
C LYS A 66 17.58 15.54 17.37
N ALA A 67 16.52 15.58 18.18
CA ALA A 67 16.57 16.23 19.49
C ALA A 67 17.54 15.55 20.47
N ALA A 68 17.77 14.24 20.32
CA ALA A 68 18.68 13.45 21.17
C ALA A 68 20.15 13.49 20.73
N LYS A 69 20.51 14.26 19.69
CA LYS A 69 21.92 14.45 19.30
C LYS A 69 22.72 15.06 20.44
N HIS A 70 24.01 14.73 20.53
CA HIS A 70 24.92 15.28 21.56
C HIS A 70 25.07 16.81 21.46
N LEU A 71 24.97 17.36 20.24
CA LEU A 71 25.00 18.80 19.99
C LEU A 71 23.85 19.17 19.02
N PRO A 72 22.62 19.32 19.52
CA PRO A 72 21.46 19.58 18.67
C PRO A 72 21.47 21.03 18.20
N THR A 73 21.22 21.24 16.91
CA THR A 73 21.02 22.58 16.35
C THR A 73 19.60 23.10 16.63
N ALA A 74 19.36 24.39 16.43
CA ALA A 74 18.01 24.96 16.56
C ALA A 74 17.00 24.33 15.58
N GLU A 75 17.48 23.85 14.42
CA GLU A 75 16.66 23.13 13.43
C GLU A 75 16.36 21.70 13.88
N ASP A 76 17.31 21.03 14.55
CA ASP A 76 17.10 19.68 15.09
C ASP A 76 16.02 19.65 16.17
N LEU A 77 15.94 20.71 16.99
CA LEU A 77 14.90 20.87 18.02
C LEU A 77 13.51 21.22 17.44
N ASN A 78 13.47 21.82 16.25
CA ASN A 78 12.25 22.28 15.59
C ASN A 78 11.89 21.43 14.36
N THR A 79 11.98 20.10 14.49
CA THR A 79 11.65 19.21 13.38
C THR A 79 10.15 19.28 13.05
N ASN A 80 9.82 19.40 11.77
CA ASN A 80 8.42 19.51 11.33
C ASN A 80 7.71 18.15 11.41
N THR A 81 6.88 17.96 12.43
CA THR A 81 6.05 16.76 12.65
C THR A 81 4.58 16.95 12.25
N LYS A 82 4.25 18.01 11.49
CA LYS A 82 2.85 18.34 11.12
C LYS A 82 2.11 17.17 10.45
N ILE A 83 2.82 16.30 9.74
CA ILE A 83 2.22 15.12 9.09
C ILE A 83 1.59 14.15 10.09
N ALA A 84 2.11 14.07 11.33
CA ALA A 84 1.56 13.23 12.40
C ALA A 84 0.22 13.71 12.93
N GLY A 85 -0.09 15.01 12.82
CA GLY A 85 -1.37 15.59 13.22
C GLY A 85 -2.43 15.56 12.11
N ASN A 86 -2.18 14.92 10.97
CA ASN A 86 -3.11 14.95 9.86
C ASN A 86 -4.39 14.15 10.17
N LEU A 87 -5.54 14.84 10.17
CA LEU A 87 -6.86 14.25 10.46
C LEU A 87 -7.22 13.04 9.59
N ILE A 88 -6.83 13.03 8.31
CA ILE A 88 -7.11 11.93 7.39
C ILE A 88 -6.31 10.69 7.81
N LEU A 89 -5.05 10.87 8.18
CA LEU A 89 -4.16 9.79 8.61
C LEU A 89 -4.60 9.21 9.96
N VAL A 90 -5.06 10.06 10.88
CA VAL A 90 -5.65 9.61 12.16
C VAL A 90 -6.90 8.77 11.91
N LYS A 91 -7.82 9.23 11.05
CA LYS A 91 -9.02 8.47 10.68
C LYS A 91 -8.67 7.15 10.00
N LEU A 92 -7.65 7.14 9.13
CA LEU A 92 -7.18 5.94 8.46
C LEU A 92 -6.65 4.90 9.45
N GLN A 93 -5.92 5.31 10.49
CA GLN A 93 -5.44 4.42 11.54
C GLN A 93 -6.55 3.85 12.43
N GLN A 94 -7.67 4.58 12.56
CA GLN A 94 -8.83 4.17 13.35
C GLN A 94 -9.83 3.31 12.56
N ASP A 95 -9.64 3.15 11.25
CA ASP A 95 -10.54 2.40 10.39
C ASP A 95 -10.43 0.88 10.65
N GLU A 96 -11.52 0.27 11.12
CA GLU A 96 -11.57 -1.15 11.47
C GLU A 96 -11.44 -2.07 10.24
N ALA A 97 -11.95 -1.66 9.09
CA ALA A 97 -11.87 -2.44 7.86
C ALA A 97 -10.42 -2.51 7.36
N LEU A 98 -9.70 -1.39 7.45
CA LEU A 98 -8.28 -1.35 7.14
C LEU A 98 -7.45 -2.15 8.14
N ALA A 99 -7.75 -2.05 9.44
CA ALA A 99 -7.09 -2.86 10.48
C ALA A 99 -7.27 -4.37 10.22
N LYS A 100 -8.44 -4.79 9.74
CA LYS A 100 -8.67 -6.18 9.30
C LYS A 100 -7.80 -6.52 8.08
N GLN A 101 -7.74 -5.67 7.07
CA GLN A 101 -6.90 -5.90 5.89
C GLN A 101 -5.40 -5.99 6.23
N TYR A 102 -4.91 -5.25 7.23
CA TYR A 102 -3.54 -5.39 7.70
C TYR A 102 -3.26 -6.77 8.31
N LYS A 103 -4.19 -7.31 9.10
CA LYS A 103 -4.05 -8.68 9.65
C LYS A 103 -4.05 -9.75 8.57
N ASP A 104 -4.91 -9.59 7.56
CA ASP A 104 -5.08 -10.58 6.50
C ASP A 104 -3.89 -10.58 5.53
N ASN A 105 -3.40 -9.39 5.13
CA ASN A 105 -2.37 -9.24 4.09
C ASN A 105 -0.94 -9.06 4.64
N LYS A 106 -0.79 -8.81 5.95
CA LYS A 106 0.50 -8.65 6.66
C LYS A 106 1.52 -7.76 5.92
N PRO A 107 1.16 -6.50 5.60
CA PRO A 107 2.03 -5.60 4.86
C PRO A 107 3.35 -5.29 5.60
N GLU A 108 3.42 -5.51 6.92
CA GLU A 108 4.63 -5.39 7.72
C GLU A 108 5.78 -6.30 7.29
N LEU A 109 5.50 -7.41 6.60
CA LEU A 109 6.52 -8.35 6.10
C LEU A 109 7.12 -7.90 4.76
N ILE A 110 6.51 -6.91 4.10
CA ILE A 110 6.92 -6.41 2.78
C ILE A 110 7.88 -5.22 2.92
N ILE A 111 7.80 -4.49 4.02
CA ILE A 111 8.67 -3.34 4.28
C ILE A 111 10.05 -3.81 4.74
N ASP A 112 11.10 -3.39 4.04
CA ASP A 112 12.47 -3.44 4.56
C ASP A 112 12.59 -2.41 5.69
N LYS A 113 12.83 -2.90 6.92
CA LYS A 113 13.04 -2.07 8.11
C LYS A 113 14.49 -1.62 8.25
#